data_AF-A0A955H5C7-F1
#
_entry.id   AF-A0A955H5C7-F1
#
_cell.length_a   1.000
_cell.length_b   1.000
_cell.length_c   1.000
_cell.angle_alpha   90.00
_cell.angle_beta   90.00
_cell.angle_gamma   90.00
#
_symmetry.space_group_name_H-M   'P 1'
#
loop_
_entity.id
_entity.type
_entity.pdbx_description
1 polymer ?
#
loop_
_entity_poly.entity_id
_entity_poly.type
_entity_poly.pdbx_seq_one_letter_code
_entity_poly.pdbx_strand_id
1 'polypeptide(L)'
;MSEDTSEITLGDLLGVEKIPEDQRDAFLARVGNLLIDSSVARLLVSLDDGQVNKLEMYLENVSPEDDVFAYLLRTYPDFQPIVEKEIAALHLEASEIFGS
;
A
#
# COMPACT_ATOMS: atom_id res chain seq x y z
N MET A 1 -25.07 17.61 -10.85
CA MET A 1 -23.61 17.87 -10.80
C MET A 1 -22.99 16.53 -10.52
N SER A 2 -22.31 15.96 -11.52
CA SER A 2 -21.62 14.68 -11.34
C SER A 2 -20.37 14.96 -10.52
N GLU A 3 -20.29 14.39 -9.32
CA GLU A 3 -19.03 14.29 -8.59
C GLU A 3 -18.13 13.38 -9.42
N ASP A 4 -17.16 14.00 -10.09
CA ASP A 4 -16.05 13.29 -10.74
C ASP A 4 -15.14 12.79 -9.62
N THR A 5 -15.53 11.68 -8.98
CA THR A 5 -14.60 10.86 -8.20
C THR A 5 -13.78 10.07 -9.20
N SER A 6 -12.86 10.75 -9.86
CA SER A 6 -11.81 10.09 -10.62
C SER A 6 -11.05 9.24 -9.61
N GLU A 7 -11.20 7.91 -9.66
CA GLU A 7 -10.35 6.99 -8.92
C GLU A 7 -8.92 7.25 -9.38
N ILE A 8 -8.20 8.08 -8.62
CA ILE A 8 -6.78 8.31 -8.85
C ILE A 8 -6.09 6.97 -8.65
N THR A 9 -5.56 6.40 -9.73
CA THR A 9 -4.87 5.13 -9.65
C THR A 9 -3.44 5.34 -9.14
N LEU A 10 -2.85 4.29 -8.56
CA LEU A 10 -1.43 4.30 -8.21
C LEU A 10 -0.54 4.63 -9.42
N GLY A 11 -0.99 4.30 -10.63
CA GLY A 11 -0.32 4.65 -11.89
C GLY A 11 -0.30 6.15 -12.17
N ASP A 12 -1.40 6.84 -11.91
CA ASP A 12 -1.51 8.29 -12.09
C ASP A 12 -0.63 9.04 -11.09
N LEU A 13 -0.58 8.53 -9.85
CA LEU A 13 0.20 9.12 -8.74
C LEU A 13 1.71 9.05 -8.97
N LEU A 14 2.18 8.02 -9.68
CA LEU A 14 3.60 7.77 -9.89
C LEU A 14 4.10 8.22 -11.27
N GLY A 15 3.23 8.81 -12.09
CA GLY A 15 3.59 9.24 -13.45
C GLY A 15 3.99 8.07 -14.35
N VAL A 16 3.38 6.90 -14.16
CA VAL A 16 3.71 5.63 -14.84
C VAL A 16 3.51 5.73 -16.36
N GLU A 17 2.72 6.70 -16.80
CA GLU A 17 2.58 7.22 -18.16
C GLU A 17 3.95 7.44 -18.86
N LYS A 18 4.95 7.92 -18.10
CA LYS A 18 6.31 8.20 -18.59
C LYS A 18 7.20 6.96 -18.69
N ILE A 19 6.74 5.83 -18.14
CA ILE A 19 7.46 4.55 -18.14
C ILE A 19 7.04 3.75 -19.39
N PRO A 20 7.97 3.08 -20.09
CA PRO A 20 7.64 2.18 -21.19
C PRO A 20 6.59 1.13 -20.79
N GLU A 21 5.59 0.87 -21.64
CA GLU A 21 4.46 -0.02 -21.32
C GLU A 21 4.90 -1.41 -20.86
N ASP A 22 5.95 -1.96 -21.46
CA ASP A 22 6.55 -3.26 -21.11
C ASP A 22 7.20 -3.29 -19.72
N GLN A 23 7.42 -2.13 -19.10
CA GLN A 23 8.04 -1.97 -17.78
C GLN A 23 7.08 -1.45 -16.71
N ARG A 24 5.88 -0.98 -17.10
CA ARG A 24 4.89 -0.39 -16.17
C ARG A 24 4.45 -1.38 -15.11
N ASP A 25 4.10 -2.60 -15.49
CA ASP A 25 3.61 -3.62 -14.56
C ASP A 25 4.69 -4.01 -13.54
N ALA A 26 5.94 -4.19 -13.99
CA ALA A 26 7.06 -4.51 -13.13
C ALA A 26 7.38 -3.37 -12.15
N PHE A 27 7.29 -2.12 -12.62
CA PHE A 27 7.45 -0.95 -11.78
C PHE A 27 6.33 -0.83 -10.74
N LEU A 28 5.06 -0.93 -11.16
CA LEU A 28 3.90 -0.88 -10.29
C LEU A 28 3.94 -1.98 -9.23
N ALA A 29 4.32 -3.20 -9.59
CA ALA A 29 4.49 -4.29 -8.64
C ALA A 29 5.58 -3.98 -7.60
N ARG A 30 6.72 -3.41 -8.03
CA ARG A 30 7.80 -3.06 -7.13
C ARG A 30 7.40 -1.95 -6.14
N VAL A 31 6.71 -0.93 -6.63
CA VAL A 31 6.23 0.18 -5.79
C VAL A 31 5.11 -0.29 -4.87
N GLY A 32 4.18 -1.09 -5.36
CA GLY A 32 3.11 -1.70 -4.57
C GLY A 32 3.67 -2.54 -3.42
N ASN A 33 4.68 -3.37 -3.68
CA ASN A 33 5.34 -4.16 -2.63
C ASN A 33 6.00 -3.26 -1.57
N LEU A 34 6.71 -2.20 -1.99
CA LEU A 34 7.36 -1.28 -1.06
C LEU A 34 6.35 -0.53 -0.18
N LEU A 35 5.21 -0.11 -0.75
CA LEU A 35 4.12 0.51 -0.02
C LEU A 35 3.51 -0.44 1.01
N ILE A 36 3.27 -1.70 0.63
CA ILE A 36 2.73 -2.72 1.53
C ILE A 36 3.73 -3.00 2.67
N ASP A 37 5.01 -3.22 2.35
CA ASP A 37 6.05 -3.51 3.34
C ASP A 37 6.16 -2.37 4.38
N SER A 38 6.19 -1.12 3.91
CA SER A 38 6.23 0.05 4.78
C SER A 38 4.96 0.18 5.64
N SER A 39 3.79 -0.06 5.04
CA SER A 39 2.50 0.00 5.75
C SER A 39 2.40 -1.07 6.84
N VAL A 40 2.83 -2.29 6.55
CA VAL A 40 2.86 -3.39 7.54
C VAL A 40 3.85 -3.06 8.66
N ALA A 41 5.03 -2.54 8.35
CA ALA A 41 6.01 -2.15 9.36
C ALA A 41 5.44 -1.09 10.32
N ARG A 42 4.71 -0.08 9.82
CA ARG A 42 4.05 0.91 10.68
C ARG A 42 2.89 0.34 11.47
N LEU A 43 2.12 -0.57 10.88
CA LEU A 43 1.06 -1.27 11.61
C LEU A 43 1.64 -1.99 12.82
N LEU A 44 2.71 -2.76 12.64
CA LEU A 44 3.36 -3.52 13.73
C LEU A 44 3.80 -2.64 14.91
N VAL A 45 4.26 -1.41 14.66
CA VAL A 45 4.63 -0.45 15.72
C VAL A 45 3.42 0.06 16.51
N SER A 46 2.22 0.00 15.92
CA SER A 46 0.98 0.43 16.56
C SER A 46 0.24 -0.68 17.31
N LEU A 47 0.61 -1.94 17.09
CA LEU A 47 -0.03 -3.09 17.71
C LEU A 47 0.50 -3.36 19.12
N ASP A 48 -0.38 -3.79 20.01
CA ASP A 48 0.04 -4.39 21.28
C ASP A 48 0.51 -5.85 21.11
N ASP A 49 1.22 -6.39 22.11
CA ASP A 49 1.74 -7.77 22.06
C ASP A 49 0.66 -8.82 21.77
N GLY A 50 -0.57 -8.61 22.26
CA GLY A 50 -1.69 -9.53 22.01
C GLY A 50 -2.18 -9.47 20.56
N GLN A 51 -2.16 -8.30 19.95
CA GLN A 51 -2.50 -8.08 18.54
C GLN A 51 -1.41 -8.58 17.60
N VAL A 52 -0.13 -8.43 17.97
CA VAL A 52 1.01 -9.00 17.24
C VAL A 52 0.92 -10.52 17.21
N ASN A 53 0.73 -11.17 18.37
CA ASN A 53 0.58 -12.62 18.43
C ASN A 53 -0.58 -13.14 17.55
N LYS A 54 -1.72 -12.43 17.51
CA LYS A 54 -2.85 -12.79 16.64
C LYS A 54 -2.51 -12.66 15.16
N LEU A 55 -1.75 -11.63 14.79
CA LEU A 55 -1.29 -11.44 13.42
C LEU A 55 -0.34 -12.56 13.00
N GLU A 56 0.62 -12.91 13.87
CA GLU A 56 1.55 -14.01 13.64
C GLU A 56 0.81 -15.33 13.44
N MET A 57 -0.13 -15.67 14.34
CA MET A 57 -0.95 -16.87 14.21
C MET A 57 -1.76 -16.90 12.91
N TYR A 58 -2.29 -15.76 12.46
CA TYR A 58 -2.98 -15.68 11.17
C TYR A 58 -2.01 -15.98 10.02
N LEU A 59 -0.84 -15.34 10.00
CA LEU A 59 0.16 -15.50 8.94
C LEU A 59 0.75 -16.92 8.89
N GLU A 60 0.88 -17.60 10.02
CA GLU A 60 1.32 -19.00 10.08
C GLU A 60 0.31 -19.98 9.45
N ASN A 61 -0.97 -19.60 9.39
CA ASN A 61 -2.06 -20.43 8.88
C ASN A 61 -2.62 -19.91 7.54
N VAL A 62 -1.95 -18.94 6.93
CA VAL A 62 -2.39 -18.33 5.66
C VAL A 62 -2.26 -19.34 4.53
N SER A 63 -3.31 -19.44 3.72
CA SER A 63 -3.30 -20.19 2.47
C SER A 63 -2.97 -19.27 1.28
N PRO A 64 -2.48 -19.81 0.15
CA PRO A 64 -2.23 -19.01 -1.05
C PRO A 64 -3.46 -18.30 -1.60
N GLU A 65 -4.66 -18.72 -1.21
CA GLU A 65 -5.94 -18.16 -1.65
C GLU A 65 -6.40 -16.98 -0.77
N ASP A 66 -5.76 -16.78 0.38
CA ASP A 66 -6.13 -15.73 1.33
C ASP A 66 -5.60 -14.36 0.89
N ASP A 67 -6.51 -13.39 0.87
CA ASP A 67 -6.17 -11.99 0.69
C ASP A 67 -5.73 -11.38 2.04
N VAL A 68 -4.43 -11.45 2.30
CA VAL A 68 -3.80 -10.87 3.50
C VAL A 68 -4.07 -9.38 3.60
N PHE A 69 -4.10 -8.65 2.49
CA PHE A 69 -4.33 -7.22 2.49
C PHE A 69 -5.75 -6.88 2.93
N ALA A 70 -6.74 -7.60 2.40
CA ALA A 70 -8.14 -7.47 2.83
C ALA A 70 -8.33 -7.87 4.30
N TYR A 71 -7.61 -8.90 4.79
CA TYR A 71 -7.62 -9.24 6.20
C TYR A 71 -7.11 -8.09 7.07
N LEU A 72 -5.97 -7.48 6.70
CA LEU A 72 -5.37 -6.39 7.46
C LEU A 72 -6.31 -5.16 7.51
N LEU A 73 -6.91 -4.78 6.37
CA LEU A 73 -7.87 -3.68 6.30
C LEU A 73 -9.11 -3.91 7.19
N ARG A 74 -9.63 -5.15 7.20
CA ARG A 74 -10.82 -5.48 8.00
C ARG A 74 -10.52 -5.58 9.49
N THR A 75 -9.33 -6.05 9.84
CA THR A 75 -8.98 -6.43 11.23
C THR A 75 -8.36 -5.28 12.00
N TYR A 76 -7.62 -4.40 11.32
CA TYR A 76 -6.90 -3.29 11.93
C TYR A 76 -7.41 -1.97 11.35
N PRO A 77 -8.30 -1.25 12.07
CA PRO A 77 -8.90 -0.01 11.58
C PRO A 77 -7.88 1.07 11.18
N ASP A 78 -6.72 1.09 11.83
CA ASP A 78 -5.65 2.05 11.56
C ASP A 78 -4.83 1.70 10.30
N PHE A 79 -5.00 0.51 9.73
CA PHE A 79 -4.21 0.08 8.58
C PHE A 79 -4.51 0.89 7.32
N GLN A 80 -5.78 1.19 7.03
CA GLN A 80 -6.15 2.03 5.88
C GLN A 80 -5.53 3.45 5.99
N PRO A 81 -5.69 4.17 7.12
CA PRO A 81 -5.00 5.45 7.32
C PRO A 81 -3.48 5.38 7.21
N ILE A 82 -2.84 4.24 7.56
CA ILE A 82 -1.40 4.04 7.38
C ILE A 82 -1.07 3.94 5.89
N VAL A 83 -1.80 3.14 5.12
CA VAL A 83 -1.57 2.97 3.67
C VAL A 83 -1.74 4.30 2.94
N GLU A 84 -2.78 5.08 3.26
CA GLU A 84 -3.02 6.40 2.67
C GLU A 84 -1.86 7.38 2.95
N LYS A 85 -1.28 7.33 4.16
CA LYS A 85 -0.10 8.14 4.51
C LYS A 85 1.14 7.71 3.74
N GLU A 86 1.35 6.41 3.55
CA GLU A 86 2.48 5.91 2.76
C GLU A 86 2.38 6.32 1.29
N ILE A 87 1.19 6.26 0.71
CA ILE A 87 0.94 6.73 -0.65
C ILE A 87 1.21 8.24 -0.76
N ALA A 88 0.75 9.03 0.21
CA ALA A 88 0.98 10.48 0.23
C ALA A 88 2.48 10.83 0.38
N ALA A 89 3.21 10.10 1.24
CA ALA A 89 4.64 10.28 1.42
C ALA A 89 5.42 9.95 0.14
N LEU A 90 5.08 8.82 -0.50
CA LEU A 90 5.66 8.42 -1.77
C LEU A 90 5.40 9.45 -2.87
N HIS A 91 4.20 10.02 -2.93
CA HIS A 91 3.87 11.07 -3.89
C HIS A 91 4.73 12.32 -3.69
N LEU A 92 4.93 12.74 -2.43
CA LEU A 92 5.81 13.87 -2.11
C LEU A 92 7.24 13.59 -2.59
N GLU A 93 7.82 12.44 -2.23
CA GLU A 93 9.17 12.07 -2.62
C GLU A 93 9.33 11.94 -4.14
N ALA A 94 8.36 11.33 -4.82
CA ALA A 94 8.37 11.22 -6.28
C ALA A 94 8.29 12.60 -6.96
N SER A 95 7.49 13.52 -6.43
CA SER A 95 7.39 14.88 -6.95
C SER A 95 8.70 15.68 -6.81
N GLU A 96 9.45 15.45 -5.72
CA GLU A 96 10.76 16.08 -5.51
C GLU A 96 11.83 15.53 -6.48
N ILE A 97 11.77 14.24 -6.80
CA ILE A 97 12.74 13.57 -7.67
C ILE A 97 12.45 13.82 -9.16
N PHE A 98 11.18 13.77 -9.57
CA PHE A 98 10.77 13.83 -10.98
C PHE A 98 10.19 15.19 -11.42
N GLY A 99 10.00 16.13 -10.48
CA GLY A 99 9.48 17.48 -10.72
C GLY A 99 10.54 18.53 -11.04
N SER A 100 11.79 18.13 -11.33
CA SER A 100 12.88 19.00 -11.76
C SER A 100 13.26 18.81 -13.23
#